data_AF-A0A7H0M9A5-F1
#
_entry.id   AF-A0A7H0M9A5-F1
#
_cell.length_a   1.000
_cell.length_b   1.000
_cell.length_c   1.000
_cell.angle_alpha   90.00
_cell.angle_beta   90.00
_cell.angle_gamma   90.00
#
_symmetry.space_group_name_H-M   'P 1'
#
loop_
_entity.id
_entity.type
_entity.pdbx_description
1 polymer ?
#
loop_
_entity_poly.entity_id
_entity_poly.type
_entity_poly.pdbx_seq_one_letter_code
_entity_poly.pdbx_strand_id
1 'polypeptide(L)'
;MKKIIILTLFLLTGCPAAGDRFTPRTATTVVLKDNSVCALSIMKPDEKLTTVEIYSSKDKPLLIRSYDNPLSVPHGHCLPLFGATFEYGNEYSVAWDIHTADGMYMIIAEFMLSNG
;
A
#
# COMPACT_ATOMS: atom_id res chain seq x y z
N MET A 1 -22.02 16.79 55.86
CA MET A 1 -22.90 16.87 54.68
C MET A 1 -22.02 17.24 53.49
N LYS A 2 -21.51 16.23 52.78
CA LYS A 2 -21.89 15.71 51.45
C LYS A 2 -20.93 16.25 50.39
N LYS A 3 -19.95 15.40 50.07
CA LYS A 3 -18.87 15.56 49.08
C LYS A 3 -19.47 15.62 47.69
N ILE A 4 -19.07 16.59 46.87
CA ILE A 4 -19.21 16.53 45.42
C ILE A 4 -17.92 17.11 44.81
N ILE A 5 -16.98 16.22 44.49
CA ILE A 5 -15.88 16.52 43.58
C ILE A 5 -16.35 16.04 42.21
N ILE A 6 -16.64 16.98 41.31
CA ILE A 6 -16.94 16.68 39.90
C ILE A 6 -15.60 16.48 39.21
N LEU A 7 -15.21 15.21 39.04
CA LEU A 7 -14.07 14.81 38.21
C LEU A 7 -14.49 14.91 36.74
N THR A 8 -14.17 16.02 36.10
CA THR A 8 -14.37 16.22 34.66
C THR A 8 -13.42 15.32 33.88
N LEU A 9 -13.93 14.16 33.45
CA LEU A 9 -13.28 13.27 32.50
C LEU A 9 -13.53 13.81 31.07
N PHE A 10 -12.85 14.89 30.69
CA PHE A 10 -12.88 15.36 29.30
C PHE A 10 -11.98 14.46 28.43
N LEU A 11 -12.63 13.47 27.82
CA LEU A 11 -12.38 12.90 26.49
C LEU A 11 -10.98 13.15 25.89
N LEU A 12 -10.07 12.19 26.11
CA LEU A 12 -8.85 11.98 25.30
C LEU A 12 -9.17 11.41 23.90
N THR A 13 -10.31 11.78 23.29
CA THR A 13 -10.56 11.45 21.88
C THR A 13 -9.75 12.45 21.05
N GLY A 14 -8.53 12.07 20.70
CA GLY A 14 -7.75 12.82 19.72
C GLY A 14 -8.59 12.98 18.45
N CYS A 15 -8.96 14.22 18.13
CA CYS A 15 -9.59 14.52 16.86
C CYS A 15 -8.48 14.38 15.81
N PRO A 16 -8.62 13.52 14.78
CA PRO A 16 -7.64 13.48 13.71
C PRO A 16 -7.49 14.89 13.15
N ALA A 17 -6.28 15.43 13.20
CA ALA A 17 -6.02 16.78 12.71
C ALA A 17 -6.36 16.82 11.22
N ALA A 18 -6.81 17.96 10.71
CA ALA A 18 -7.17 18.15 9.29
C ALA A 18 -5.99 17.90 8.29
N GLY A 19 -4.82 17.51 8.78
CA GLY A 19 -3.66 17.06 8.02
C GLY A 19 -3.43 15.54 7.98
N ASP A 20 -4.13 14.74 8.80
CA ASP A 20 -4.10 13.27 8.73
C ASP A 20 -5.02 12.80 7.59
N ARG A 21 -4.63 13.10 6.34
CA ARG A 21 -5.27 12.50 5.19
C ARG A 21 -4.83 11.04 5.10
N PHE A 22 -5.71 10.15 5.55
CA PHE A 22 -5.57 8.72 5.32
C PHE A 22 -5.59 8.46 3.80
N THR A 23 -4.44 8.12 3.22
CA THR A 23 -4.35 7.73 1.81
C THR A 23 -5.20 6.48 1.60
N PRO A 24 -6.24 6.51 0.74
CA PRO A 24 -7.07 5.33 0.50
C PRO A 24 -6.23 4.17 -0.03
N ARG A 25 -6.52 2.95 0.44
CA ARG A 25 -5.82 1.72 0.03
C ARG A 25 -6.78 0.78 -0.67
N THR A 26 -6.39 0.28 -1.83
CA THR A 26 -7.19 -0.66 -2.62
C THR A 26 -6.39 -1.92 -2.90
N ALA A 27 -6.89 -3.07 -2.47
CA ALA A 27 -6.24 -4.34 -2.70
C ALA A 27 -6.30 -4.74 -4.18
N THR A 28 -5.27 -5.41 -4.66
CA THR A 28 -5.27 -6.05 -5.98
C THR A 28 -5.07 -7.56 -5.89
N THR A 29 -5.33 -8.25 -7.00
CA THR A 29 -5.08 -9.69 -7.15
C THR A 29 -3.62 -9.91 -7.52
N VAL A 30 -2.99 -10.89 -6.87
CA VAL A 30 -1.66 -11.39 -7.20
C VAL A 30 -1.79 -12.75 -7.85
N VAL A 31 -1.11 -12.93 -8.99
CA VAL A 31 -1.03 -14.20 -9.71
C VAL A 31 0.42 -14.57 -9.98
N LEU A 32 0.67 -15.86 -10.19
CA LEU A 32 1.92 -16.32 -10.78
C LEU A 32 1.77 -16.37 -12.29
N LYS A 33 2.56 -15.58 -13.00
CA LYS A 33 2.63 -15.56 -14.47
C LYS A 33 4.06 -15.84 -14.88
N ASP A 34 4.27 -16.88 -15.70
CA ASP A 34 5.60 -17.30 -16.16
C ASP A 34 6.60 -17.46 -14.99
N ASN A 35 6.15 -18.09 -13.91
CA ASN A 35 6.90 -18.32 -12.67
C ASN A 35 7.37 -17.03 -11.95
N SER A 36 6.73 -15.90 -12.23
CA SER A 36 7.00 -14.60 -11.63
C SER A 36 5.74 -14.03 -10.98
N VAL A 37 5.92 -13.29 -9.88
CA VAL A 37 4.82 -12.59 -9.20
C VAL A 37 4.29 -11.47 -10.09
N CYS A 38 2.97 -11.42 -10.26
CA CYS A 38 2.28 -10.38 -11.03
C CYS A 38 1.09 -9.87 -10.20
N ALA A 39 1.21 -8.66 -9.66
CA ALA A 39 0.09 -7.94 -9.08
C ALA A 39 -0.65 -7.20 -10.20
N LEU A 40 -1.95 -7.44 -10.36
CA LEU A 40 -2.70 -6.87 -11.47
C LEU A 40 -2.95 -5.37 -11.26
N SER A 41 -2.76 -4.56 -12.29
CA SER A 41 -3.10 -3.14 -12.25
C SER A 41 -4.61 -2.98 -12.23
N ILE A 42 -5.09 -2.22 -11.25
CA ILE A 42 -6.47 -1.70 -11.20
C ILE A 42 -6.52 -0.20 -11.52
N MET A 43 -5.42 0.34 -12.06
CA MET A 43 -5.33 1.76 -12.43
C MET A 43 -6.31 2.07 -13.56
N LYS A 44 -6.87 3.27 -13.51
CA LYS A 44 -7.69 3.86 -14.57
C LYS A 44 -6.79 4.55 -15.61
N PRO A 45 -7.33 4.86 -16.81
CA PRO A 45 -6.65 5.73 -17.75
C PRO A 45 -6.20 7.03 -17.10
N ASP A 46 -5.08 7.58 -17.57
CA ASP A 46 -4.46 8.84 -17.14
C ASP A 46 -3.89 8.87 -15.71
N GLU A 47 -4.17 7.87 -14.88
CA GLU A 47 -3.54 7.71 -13.57
C GLU A 47 -2.05 7.36 -13.70
N LYS A 48 -1.29 7.77 -12.69
CA LYS A 48 0.18 7.72 -12.71
C LYS A 48 0.74 7.06 -11.46
N LEU A 49 1.53 6.01 -11.67
CA LEU A 49 2.29 5.34 -10.65
C LEU A 49 3.61 6.10 -10.43
N THR A 50 3.86 6.52 -9.19
CA THR A 50 5.01 7.36 -8.81
C THR A 50 5.94 6.71 -7.80
N THR A 51 5.45 5.72 -7.05
CA THR A 51 6.25 5.01 -6.05
C THR A 51 5.84 3.54 -6.00
N VAL A 52 6.81 2.66 -5.73
CA VAL A 52 6.55 1.32 -5.18
C VAL A 52 7.30 1.17 -3.87
N GLU A 53 6.68 0.49 -2.91
CA GLU A 53 7.27 0.11 -1.64
C GLU A 53 7.08 -1.39 -1.43
N ILE A 54 8.16 -2.10 -1.09
CA ILE A 54 8.13 -3.56 -0.86
C ILE A 54 8.63 -3.86 0.55
N TYR A 55 7.83 -4.61 1.30
CA TYR A 55 8.06 -5.06 2.65
C TYR A 55 8.10 -6.59 2.71
N SER A 56 8.99 -7.13 3.54
CA SER A 56 9.19 -8.55 3.83
C SER A 56 9.12 -8.73 5.35
N SER A 57 8.53 -9.82 5.84
CA SER A 57 8.49 -10.09 7.29
C SER A 57 9.84 -10.55 7.85
N LYS A 58 10.73 -11.09 7.00
CA LYS A 58 12.07 -11.55 7.38
C LYS A 58 13.15 -10.48 7.25
N ASP A 59 12.92 -9.46 6.43
CA ASP A 59 13.89 -8.41 6.15
C ASP A 59 13.42 -7.05 6.70
N LYS A 60 14.35 -6.10 6.84
CA LYS A 60 13.95 -4.70 7.02
C LYS A 60 13.18 -4.25 5.76
N PRO A 61 12.21 -3.32 5.88
CA PRO A 61 11.52 -2.72 4.73
C PRO A 61 12.50 -2.34 3.61
N LEU A 62 12.36 -2.90 2.41
CA LEU A 62 13.41 -2.81 1.38
C LEU A 62 12.84 -2.88 -0.04
N LEU A 63 12.46 -1.70 -0.54
CA LEU A 63 12.78 -1.12 -1.85
C LEU A 63 11.75 -0.02 -2.10
N ILE A 64 12.15 1.24 -1.90
CA ILE A 64 11.34 2.40 -2.29
C ILE A 64 11.93 2.92 -3.59
N ARG A 65 11.20 2.77 -4.69
CA ARG A 65 11.56 3.43 -5.95
C ARG A 65 10.51 4.49 -6.23
N SER A 66 10.94 5.75 -6.19
CA SER A 66 10.18 6.87 -6.72
C SER A 66 10.64 7.17 -8.15
N TYR A 67 9.72 7.63 -8.98
CA TYR A 67 9.98 7.95 -10.37
C TYR A 67 10.13 9.45 -10.60
N ASP A 68 11.19 9.84 -11.29
CA ASP A 68 11.27 11.17 -11.93
C ASP A 68 10.23 11.30 -13.06
N ASN A 69 9.86 10.18 -13.69
CA ASN A 69 8.85 10.09 -14.75
C ASN A 69 7.72 9.11 -14.36
N PRO A 70 6.52 9.60 -14.01
CA PRO A 70 5.42 8.75 -13.57
C PRO A 70 4.95 7.76 -14.66
N LEU A 71 4.67 6.51 -14.28
CA LEU A 71 4.26 5.45 -15.21
C LEU A 71 2.74 5.33 -15.33
N SER A 72 2.27 4.98 -16.52
CA SER A 72 0.90 4.49 -16.72
C SER A 72 0.94 2.99 -16.95
N VAL A 73 0.15 2.23 -16.19
CA VAL A 73 0.07 0.76 -16.31
C VAL A 73 -1.36 0.40 -16.65
N PRO A 74 -1.64 -0.16 -17.85
CA PRO A 74 -3.00 -0.49 -18.25
C PRO A 74 -3.66 -1.48 -17.29
N HIS A 75 -4.98 -1.36 -17.13
CA HIS A 75 -5.76 -2.27 -16.30
C HIS A 75 -5.51 -3.75 -16.67
N GLY A 76 -5.38 -4.61 -15.67
CA GLY A 76 -5.11 -6.04 -15.81
C GLY A 76 -3.67 -6.41 -16.17
N HIS A 77 -2.78 -5.45 -16.39
CA HIS A 77 -1.35 -5.73 -16.62
C HIS A 77 -0.58 -5.80 -15.30
N CYS A 78 0.59 -6.44 -15.29
CA CYS A 78 1.39 -6.54 -14.07
C CYS A 78 1.93 -5.17 -13.66
N LEU A 79 1.68 -4.78 -12.41
CA LEU A 79 2.34 -3.65 -11.79
C LEU A 79 3.85 -3.91 -11.68
N PRO A 80 4.69 -2.88 -11.86
CA PRO A 80 6.12 -3.03 -11.84
C PRO A 80 6.62 -3.42 -10.44
N LEU A 81 7.42 -4.49 -10.39
CA LEU A 81 8.15 -4.97 -9.21
C LEU A 81 9.67 -4.78 -9.34
N PHE A 82 10.13 -4.26 -10.47
CA PHE A 82 11.51 -3.81 -10.71
C PHE A 82 12.62 -4.82 -10.39
N GLY A 83 12.37 -6.08 -10.72
CA GLY A 83 13.34 -7.15 -10.47
C GLY A 83 13.43 -7.56 -9.00
N ALA A 84 12.50 -7.10 -8.14
CA ALA A 84 12.31 -7.71 -6.83
C ALA A 84 12.04 -9.21 -7.00
N THR A 85 12.70 -10.00 -6.16
CA THR A 85 12.53 -11.44 -6.10
C THR A 85 11.83 -11.80 -4.80
N PHE A 86 11.01 -12.85 -4.85
CA PHE A 86 10.17 -13.27 -3.75
C PHE A 86 10.51 -14.71 -3.40
N GLU A 87 10.79 -14.95 -2.12
CA GLU A 87 11.14 -16.25 -1.59
C GLU A 87 9.89 -17.00 -1.09
N TYR A 88 9.94 -18.32 -1.20
CA TYR A 88 8.90 -19.17 -0.64
C TYR A 88 8.87 -19.13 0.88
N GLY A 89 7.66 -19.17 1.44
CA GLY A 89 7.43 -19.14 2.89
C GLY A 89 7.83 -17.82 3.55
N ASN A 90 7.87 -16.72 2.78
CA ASN A 90 8.05 -15.37 3.31
C ASN A 90 6.80 -14.53 3.01
N GLU A 91 6.39 -13.71 3.99
CA GLU A 91 5.24 -12.82 3.84
C GLU A 91 5.71 -11.48 3.28
N TYR A 92 5.03 -11.03 2.24
CA TYR A 92 5.32 -9.78 1.55
C TYR A 92 4.10 -8.85 1.58
N SER A 93 4.38 -7.56 1.73
CA SER A 93 3.42 -6.48 1.51
C SER A 93 4.01 -5.51 0.49
N VAL A 94 3.27 -5.21 -0.56
CA VAL A 94 3.69 -4.29 -1.62
C VAL A 94 2.64 -3.19 -1.75
N ALA A 95 3.09 -1.94 -1.84
CA ALA A 95 2.25 -0.78 -2.07
C ALA A 95 2.74 -0.01 -3.31
N TRP A 96 1.80 0.47 -4.12
CA TRP A 96 2.07 1.36 -5.25
C TRP A 96 1.28 2.65 -5.08
N ASP A 97 1.98 3.78 -5.11
CA ASP A 97 1.35 5.11 -5.05
C ASP A 97 0.84 5.49 -6.43
N ILE A 98 -0.47 5.70 -6.52
CA ILE A 98 -1.17 6.08 -7.73
C ILE A 98 -1.71 7.50 -7.57
N HIS A 99 -1.21 8.40 -8.40
CA HIS A 99 -1.71 9.76 -8.53
C HIS A 99 -2.83 9.81 -9.57
N THR A 100 -3.86 10.57 -9.20
CA THR A 100 -5.04 10.88 -10.00
C THR A 100 -5.15 12.41 -10.13
N ALA A 101 -6.12 12.89 -10.91
CA ALA A 101 -6.39 14.32 -10.97
C ALA A 101 -6.87 14.91 -9.62
N ASP A 102 -7.50 14.09 -8.78
CA ASP A 102 -8.18 14.52 -7.55
C ASP A 102 -7.38 14.23 -6.27
N GLY A 103 -6.21 13.59 -6.40
CA GLY A 103 -5.39 13.20 -5.26
C GLY A 103 -4.60 11.92 -5.51
N MET A 104 -4.38 11.15 -4.45
CA MET A 104 -3.56 9.93 -4.47
C MET A 104 -4.26 8.80 -3.72
N TYR A 105 -4.06 7.58 -4.18
CA TYR A 105 -4.41 6.36 -3.45
C TYR A 105 -3.30 5.32 -3.64
N MET A 106 -3.31 4.29 -2.80
CA MET A 106 -2.37 3.17 -2.89
C MET A 106 -3.07 1.94 -3.43
N ILE A 107 -2.47 1.29 -4.42
CA ILE A 107 -2.76 -0.12 -4.70
C ILE A 107 -1.91 -0.94 -3.74
N ILE A 108 -2.48 -1.95 -3.09
CA ILE A 108 -1.74 -2.81 -2.16
C ILE A 108 -1.90 -4.29 -2.52
N ALA A 109 -0.87 -5.07 -2.23
CA ALA A 109 -0.87 -6.52 -2.34
C ALA A 109 -0.16 -7.14 -1.14
N GLU A 110 -0.80 -8.13 -0.52
CA GLU A 110 -0.23 -8.92 0.57
C GLU A 110 -0.24 -10.39 0.13
N PHE A 111 0.90 -11.07 0.18
CA PHE A 111 1.02 -12.44 -0.30
C PHE A 111 2.20 -13.18 0.33
N MET A 112 2.11 -14.52 0.29
CA MET A 112 3.22 -15.43 0.56
C MET A 112 3.24 -16.48 -0.54
N LEU A 113 4.42 -16.75 -1.08
CA LEU A 113 4.59 -17.87 -2.01
C LEU A 113 4.65 -19.18 -1.23
N SER A 114 3.77 -20.13 -1.54
CA SER A 114 3.80 -21.47 -0.98
C SER A 114 4.42 -22.46 -1.97
N ASN A 115 5.24 -23.37 -1.45
CA ASN A 115 5.53 -24.61 -2.17
C ASN A 115 4.27 -25.47 -2.04
N GLY A 116 3.67 -25.82 -3.18
CA GLY A 116 2.53 -26.74 -3.23
C GLY A 116 2.87 -28.14 -2.74
#